data_AF-A0ABD5W177-F1
#
_entry.id   AF-A0ABD5W177-F1
#
_cell.length_a   1.000
_cell.length_b   1.000
_cell.length_c   1.000
_cell.angle_alpha   90.00
_cell.angle_beta   90.00
_cell.angle_gamma   90.00
#
_symmetry.space_group_name_H-M   'P 1'
#
loop_
_entity.id
_entity.type
_entity.pdbx_description
1 polymer ?
#
loop_
_entity_poly.entity_id
_entity_poly.type
_entity_poly.pdbx_seq_one_letter_code
_entity_poly.pdbx_strand_id
1 'polypeptide(L)'
;MSLGRNQWVTVAAVLILVFAVPVLWQIASVRTMQAAEQEADLVDQVVQTRQSAADYDGDGISDATDRCPTRAETENGYQDDDGCPDVVETTGAS
;
A
#
# COMPACT_ATOMS: atom_id res chain seq x y z
N MET A 1 -13.44 -45.49 37.34
CA MET A 1 -12.27 -46.10 36.68
C MET A 1 -11.07 -45.22 36.96
N SER A 2 -10.21 -45.62 37.89
CA SER A 2 -9.01 -44.85 38.25
C SER A 2 -7.94 -45.13 37.19
N LEU A 3 -7.73 -44.20 36.25
CA LEU A 3 -6.62 -44.32 35.31
C LEU A 3 -5.33 -44.09 36.11
N GLY A 4 -4.43 -45.09 36.11
CA GLY A 4 -3.17 -45.03 36.84
C GLY A 4 -2.33 -43.84 36.36
N ARG A 5 -1.48 -43.29 37.23
CA ARG A 5 -0.63 -42.12 36.96
C ARG A 5 0.14 -42.19 35.63
N ASN A 6 0.49 -43.40 35.20
CA ASN A 6 1.21 -43.70 33.96
C ASN A 6 0.28 -43.62 32.72
N GLN A 7 -0.98 -43.99 32.90
CA GLN A 7 -2.04 -43.84 31.89
C GLN A 7 -2.45 -42.37 31.74
N TRP A 8 -2.42 -41.60 32.83
CA TRP A 8 -2.69 -40.16 32.76
C TRP A 8 -1.60 -39.40 31.99
N VAL A 9 -0.32 -39.75 32.18
CA VAL A 9 0.80 -39.16 31.42
C VAL A 9 0.69 -39.47 29.93
N THR A 10 0.31 -40.70 29.57
CA THR A 10 0.13 -41.09 28.16
C THR A 10 -1.08 -40.38 27.53
N VAL A 11 -2.19 -40.27 28.24
CA VAL A 11 -3.35 -39.49 27.77
C VAL A 11 -3.00 -38.01 27.60
N ALA A 12 -2.29 -37.41 28.56
CA ALA A 12 -1.86 -36.01 28.46
C ALA A 12 -0.89 -35.79 27.29
N ALA A 13 0.08 -36.68 27.07
CA ALA A 13 1.01 -36.60 25.95
C ALA A 13 0.30 -36.72 24.59
N VAL A 14 -0.66 -37.64 24.46
CA VAL A 14 -1.46 -37.80 23.23
C VAL A 14 -2.32 -36.56 22.98
N LEU A 15 -2.94 -35.99 24.01
CA LEU A 15 -3.71 -34.75 23.86
C LEU A 15 -2.82 -33.57 23.45
N ILE A 16 -1.64 -33.41 24.05
CA ILE A 16 -0.69 -32.37 23.65
C ILE A 16 -0.26 -32.55 22.19
N LEU A 17 0.03 -33.77 21.74
CA LEU A 17 0.38 -34.01 20.34
C LEU A 17 -0.81 -33.75 19.40
N VAL A 18 -2.03 -34.13 19.77
CA VAL A 18 -3.22 -33.92 18.93
C VAL A 18 -3.64 -32.46 18.86
N PHE A 19 -3.40 -31.65 19.90
CA PHE A 19 -3.79 -30.23 19.91
C PHE A 19 -2.66 -29.27 19.55
N ALA A 20 -1.41 -29.53 19.97
CA ALA A 20 -0.29 -28.65 19.68
C ALA A 20 0.25 -28.82 18.26
N VAL A 21 0.26 -30.05 17.70
CA VAL A 21 0.77 -30.27 16.33
C VAL A 21 -0.08 -29.56 15.27
N PRO A 22 -1.43 -29.56 15.32
CA PRO A 22 -2.24 -28.76 14.40
C PRO A 22 -2.08 -27.25 14.59
N VAL A 23 -1.96 -26.76 15.83
CA VAL A 23 -1.75 -25.33 16.13
C VAL A 23 -0.38 -24.86 15.63
N LEU A 24 0.64 -25.71 15.72
CA LEU A 24 1.97 -25.45 15.15
C LEU A 24 2.00 -25.56 13.61
N TRP A 25 1.03 -26.22 12.99
CA TRP A 25 0.81 -26.17 11.54
C TRP A 25 0.03 -24.93 11.08
N GLN A 26 -0.86 -24.38 11.93
CA GLN A 26 -1.63 -23.16 11.63
C GLN A 26 -0.79 -21.87 11.63
N ILE A 27 0.38 -21.86 12.28
CA ILE A 27 1.33 -20.72 12.23
C ILE A 27 2.14 -20.67 10.92
N ALA A 28 2.10 -21.71 10.08
CA ALA A 28 2.72 -21.70 8.75
C ALA A 28 1.87 -20.93 7.72
N SER A 29 0.59 -20.64 7.99
CA SER A 29 -0.30 -19.93 7.07
C SER A 29 -0.38 -18.42 7.26
N VAL A 30 0.25 -17.84 8.29
CA VAL A 30 0.31 -16.36 8.41
C VAL A 30 1.19 -15.76 7.30
N ARG A 31 2.18 -16.50 6.82
CA ARG A 31 3.06 -16.07 5.72
C ARG A 31 2.52 -16.34 4.32
N THR A 32 1.39 -17.03 4.18
CA THR A 32 0.75 -17.23 2.87
C THR A 32 -0.38 -16.25 2.58
N MET A 33 -0.78 -15.40 3.55
CA MET A 33 -1.74 -14.32 3.30
C MET A 33 -1.06 -12.99 2.91
N GLN A 34 0.19 -12.75 3.29
CA GLN A 34 0.90 -11.53 2.88
C GLN A 34 1.51 -11.58 1.47
N ALA A 35 1.43 -12.71 0.77
CA ALA A 35 1.97 -12.84 -0.59
C ALA A 35 0.97 -12.43 -1.69
N ALA A 36 -0.28 -12.06 -1.36
CA ALA A 36 -1.30 -11.66 -2.33
C ALA A 36 -1.88 -10.26 -2.11
N GLU A 37 -1.61 -9.59 -0.99
CA GLU A 37 -2.24 -8.29 -0.66
C GLU A 37 -1.28 -7.09 -0.65
N GLN A 38 0.02 -7.29 -0.81
CA GLN A 38 0.97 -6.18 -1.00
C GLN A 38 1.23 -5.84 -2.48
N GLU A 39 0.42 -6.38 -3.40
CA GLU A 39 0.48 -6.04 -4.83
C GLU A 39 -0.58 -5.02 -5.27
N ALA A 40 -1.62 -4.74 -4.48
CA ALA A 40 -2.66 -3.78 -4.89
C ALA A 40 -2.21 -2.31 -4.75
N ASP A 41 -1.40 -2.00 -3.73
CA ASP A 41 -0.96 -0.62 -3.43
C ASP A 41 0.18 -0.17 -4.38
N LEU A 42 1.06 -1.09 -4.77
CA LEU A 42 2.10 -0.81 -5.76
C LEU A 42 1.52 -0.65 -7.18
N VAL A 43 0.38 -1.29 -7.47
CA VAL A 43 -0.30 -1.16 -8.77
C VAL A 43 -0.90 0.24 -8.93
N ASP A 44 -1.51 0.83 -7.89
CA ASP A 44 -2.03 2.19 -7.96
C ASP A 44 -0.91 3.22 -8.16
N GLN A 45 0.22 3.03 -7.47
CA GLN A 45 1.41 3.85 -7.64
C GLN A 45 2.08 3.65 -9.02
N VAL A 46 2.03 2.44 -9.59
CA VAL A 46 2.50 2.17 -10.96
C VAL A 46 1.55 2.73 -12.04
N VAL A 47 0.26 2.86 -11.73
CA VAL A 47 -0.75 3.43 -12.62
C VAL A 47 -0.67 4.96 -12.65
N GLN A 48 -0.47 5.63 -11.52
CA GLN A 48 -0.16 7.07 -11.51
C GLN A 48 1.18 7.38 -12.19
N THR A 49 2.20 6.52 -12.01
CA THR A 49 3.49 6.70 -12.69
C THR A 49 3.48 6.34 -14.17
N ARG A 50 2.38 5.79 -14.70
CA ARG A 50 2.08 5.77 -16.14
C ARG A 50 1.15 6.95 -16.43
N GLN A 51 1.73 8.15 -16.31
CA GLN A 51 1.20 9.44 -16.79
C GLN A 51 0.04 9.23 -17.76
N SER A 52 -1.14 9.71 -17.34
CA SER A 52 -2.35 9.68 -18.16
C SER A 52 -1.96 10.05 -19.58
N ALA A 53 -2.36 9.26 -20.58
CA ALA A 53 -1.94 9.47 -21.97
C ALA A 53 -2.34 10.85 -22.57
N ALA A 54 -2.96 11.70 -21.76
CA ALA A 54 -3.40 13.06 -22.04
C ALA A 54 -3.04 14.01 -20.88
N ASP A 55 -1.93 13.78 -20.19
CA ASP A 55 -1.27 14.65 -19.19
C ASP A 55 0.24 14.49 -19.41
N TYR A 56 0.77 15.29 -20.32
CA TYR A 56 2.09 15.09 -20.91
C TYR A 56 3.23 15.50 -19.97
N ASP A 57 3.03 16.50 -19.11
CA ASP A 57 4.03 16.93 -18.13
C ASP A 57 3.80 16.38 -16.71
N GLY A 58 2.64 15.74 -16.47
CA GLY A 58 2.37 14.94 -15.28
C GLY A 58 2.03 15.77 -14.05
N ASP A 59 1.47 16.96 -14.21
CA ASP A 59 1.03 17.82 -13.10
C ASP A 59 -0.38 17.49 -12.60
N GLY A 60 -1.08 16.55 -13.25
CA GLY A 60 -2.42 16.10 -12.88
C GLY A 60 -3.55 16.83 -13.62
N ILE A 61 -3.22 17.76 -14.52
CA ILE A 61 -4.17 18.44 -15.40
C ILE A 61 -4.15 17.76 -16.77
N SER A 62 -5.33 17.60 -17.39
CA SER A 62 -5.36 17.00 -18.73
C SER A 62 -4.86 18.00 -19.77
N ASP A 63 -4.02 17.56 -20.71
CA ASP A 63 -3.56 18.28 -21.92
C ASP A 63 -4.66 19.04 -22.67
N ALA A 64 -5.92 18.57 -22.59
CA ALA A 64 -7.07 19.20 -23.24
C ALA A 64 -7.57 20.46 -22.51
N THR A 65 -7.31 20.56 -21.21
CA THR A 65 -7.69 21.68 -20.33
C THR A 65 -6.49 22.49 -19.87
N ASP A 66 -5.30 21.90 -19.93
CA ASP A 66 -4.03 22.50 -19.63
C ASP A 66 -3.64 23.55 -20.70
N ARG A 67 -3.27 24.74 -20.25
CA ARG A 67 -2.77 25.82 -21.12
C ARG A 67 -1.31 25.65 -21.50
N CYS A 68 -0.53 24.93 -20.70
CA CYS A 68 0.87 24.64 -20.92
C CYS A 68 1.17 23.12 -20.84
N PRO A 69 0.69 22.27 -21.79
CA PRO A 69 0.82 20.79 -21.79
C PRO A 69 2.24 20.20 -21.85
N THR A 70 3.27 20.99 -21.64
CA THR A 70 4.68 20.58 -21.69
C THR A 70 5.48 21.11 -20.51
N ARG A 71 4.81 21.83 -19.59
CA ARG A 71 5.41 22.53 -18.47
C ARG A 71 4.47 22.43 -17.28
N ALA A 72 4.79 21.49 -16.40
CA ALA A 72 4.04 21.28 -15.17
C ALA A 72 3.79 22.58 -14.39
N GLU A 73 2.57 22.69 -13.87
CA GLU A 73 2.10 23.73 -12.95
C GLU A 73 3.04 23.91 -11.75
N THR A 74 3.08 25.14 -11.21
CA THR A 74 3.81 25.47 -10.00
C THR A 74 2.82 25.89 -8.91
N GLU A 75 2.51 24.97 -8.00
CA GLU A 75 1.64 25.23 -6.85
C GLU A 75 2.22 26.32 -5.94
N ASN A 76 1.84 27.58 -6.19
CA ASN A 76 2.34 28.75 -5.49
C ASN A 76 1.20 29.65 -4.97
N GLY A 77 -0.06 29.24 -5.17
CA GLY A 77 -1.26 29.97 -4.73
C GLY A 77 -1.76 30.98 -5.76
N TYR A 78 -1.23 30.97 -6.98
CA TYR A 78 -1.63 31.86 -8.05
C TYR A 78 -1.90 31.06 -9.33
N GLN A 79 -3.17 31.02 -9.71
CA GLN A 79 -3.67 30.33 -10.91
C GLN A 79 -3.30 28.84 -11.00
N ASP A 80 -3.14 28.15 -9.88
CA ASP A 80 -2.74 26.72 -9.81
C ASP A 80 -3.68 25.73 -10.53
N ASP A 81 -4.80 26.19 -11.13
CA ASP A 81 -5.76 25.37 -11.88
C ASP A 81 -5.62 25.52 -13.41
N ASP A 82 -4.71 26.38 -13.90
CA ASP A 82 -4.60 26.71 -15.33
C ASP A 82 -3.52 25.90 -16.09
N GLY A 83 -2.68 25.17 -15.35
CA GLY A 83 -1.67 24.24 -15.86
C GLY A 83 -0.39 24.94 -16.33
N CYS A 84 -0.23 26.24 -16.07
CA CYS A 84 0.94 26.99 -16.47
C CYS A 84 1.79 27.43 -15.26
N PRO A 85 3.13 27.22 -15.32
CA PRO A 85 4.01 27.63 -14.23
C PRO A 85 4.06 29.16 -14.10
N ASP A 86 3.46 29.65 -13.02
CA ASP A 86 3.44 31.05 -12.65
C ASP A 86 4.46 31.39 -11.54
N VAL A 87 4.65 32.69 -11.31
CA VAL A 87 5.52 33.21 -10.23
C VAL A 87 4.80 34.27 -9.41
N VAL A 88 4.66 34.01 -8.10
CA VAL A 88 4.28 35.02 -7.12
C VAL A 88 5.53 35.79 -6.69
N GLU A 89 5.76 36.95 -7.29
CA GLU A 89 6.78 37.89 -6.82
C GLU A 89 6.38 38.38 -5.42
N THR A 90 7.01 37.82 -4.37
CA THR A 90 6.89 38.30 -2.98
C THR A 90 7.54 39.68 -2.89
N THR A 91 6.86 40.69 -3.40
CA THR A 91 7.32 42.08 -3.31
C THR A 91 7.19 42.51 -1.86
N GLY A 92 8.32 42.66 -1.15
CA GLY A 92 8.38 43.55 0.02
C GLY A 92 9.03 43.05 1.30
N ALA A 93 10.20 42.40 1.23
CA ALA A 93 11.15 42.47 2.35
C ALA A 93 12.52 42.90 1.81
N SER A 94 12.63 44.21 1.53
CA SER A 94 13.90 44.95 1.51
C SER A 94 13.84 45.98 2.63
#